data_AF-A0A7S2ZNS3-F1
#
_entry.id   AF-A0A7S2ZNS3-F1
#
_cell.length_a   1.000
_cell.length_b   1.000
_cell.length_c   1.000
_cell.angle_alpha   90.00
_cell.angle_beta   90.00
_cell.angle_gamma   90.00
#
_symmetry.space_group_name_H-M   'P 1'
#
loop_
_entity.id
_entity.type
_entity.pdbx_description
1 polymer ?
#
loop_
_entity_poly.entity_id
_entity_poly.type
_entity_poly.pdbx_seq_one_letter_code
_entity_poly.pdbx_strand_id
1 'polypeptide(L)'
;MGKDLSTYSDISDVVTRSIDLSLDVDFETLEVRGWTTLQLEVLAKEEIREVVLDAKGLEIQAVVDDTLDTKLDFVLGEDNKVMGRKLTILLSQGARAQDSLTVG
;
A
#
# COMPACT_ATOMS: atom_id res chain seq x y z
N MET A 1 16.02 13.54 -3.95
CA MET A 1 14.64 13.92 -3.55
C MET A 1 14.68 14.25 -2.06
N GLY A 2 14.02 15.32 -1.61
CA GLY A 2 13.95 15.65 -0.18
C GLY A 2 13.03 14.67 0.56
N LYS A 3 13.32 14.37 1.82
CA LYS A 3 12.45 13.53 2.65
C LYS A 3 11.17 14.29 2.98
N ASP A 4 10.02 13.74 2.62
CA ASP A 4 8.73 14.24 3.12
C ASP A 4 8.53 13.74 4.56
N LEU A 5 8.33 14.68 5.49
CA LEU A 5 8.16 14.39 6.91
C LEU A 5 6.72 14.03 7.28
N SER A 6 5.79 14.16 6.34
CA SER A 6 4.34 14.00 6.57
C SER A 6 3.79 12.66 6.04
N THR A 7 4.66 11.76 5.59
CA THR A 7 4.31 10.42 5.07
C THR A 7 5.15 9.34 5.74
N TYR A 8 4.54 8.18 5.96
CA TYR A 8 5.24 6.94 6.28
C TYR A 8 5.73 6.20 5.04
N SER A 9 5.14 6.47 3.87
CA SER A 9 5.43 5.78 2.62
C SER A 9 6.86 6.05 2.15
N ASP A 10 7.55 5.02 1.66
CA ASP A 10 8.88 5.19 1.06
C ASP A 10 8.78 5.49 -0.44
N ILE A 11 8.52 6.76 -0.73
CA ILE A 11 8.42 7.28 -2.10
C ILE A 11 9.75 7.26 -2.88
N SER A 12 10.85 6.85 -2.24
CA SER A 12 12.14 6.65 -2.92
C SER A 12 12.35 5.22 -3.40
N ASP A 13 11.66 4.25 -2.78
CA ASP A 13 11.72 2.84 -3.14
C ASP A 13 10.65 2.47 -4.17
N VAL A 14 9.47 3.08 -4.10
CA VAL A 14 8.33 2.72 -4.95
C VAL A 14 7.54 3.96 -5.37
N VAL A 15 7.02 3.96 -6.61
CA VAL A 15 6.09 4.98 -7.11
C VAL A 15 4.81 4.35 -7.63
N THR A 16 3.66 4.94 -7.29
CA THR A 16 2.37 4.55 -7.84
C THR A 16 2.21 5.09 -9.26
N ARG A 17 1.92 4.21 -10.21
CA ARG A 17 1.69 4.54 -11.62
C ARG A 17 0.22 4.64 -11.97
N SER A 18 -0.61 3.80 -11.37
CA SER A 18 -2.06 3.86 -11.53
C SER A 18 -2.75 3.37 -10.26
N ILE A 19 -4.02 3.76 -10.15
CA ILE A 19 -4.91 3.39 -9.06
C ILE A 19 -6.25 3.04 -9.69
N ASP A 20 -6.78 1.86 -9.36
CA ASP A 20 -8.15 1.45 -9.65
C ASP A 20 -8.93 1.33 -8.33
N LEU A 21 -10.13 1.90 -8.30
CA LEU A 21 -10.97 1.97 -7.10
C LEU A 21 -12.34 1.37 -7.41
N SER A 22 -12.64 0.25 -6.76
CA SER A 22 -13.96 -0.38 -6.80
C SER A 22 -14.61 -0.22 -5.43
N LEU A 23 -15.43 0.82 -5.30
CA LEU A 23 -15.98 1.26 -4.01
C LEU A 23 -17.51 1.23 -4.00
N ASP A 24 -18.05 0.80 -2.88
CA ASP A 24 -19.46 0.87 -2.51
C ASP A 24 -19.63 1.87 -1.35
N VAL A 25 -20.65 2.72 -1.46
CA VAL A 25 -20.90 3.80 -0.49
C VAL A 25 -22.18 3.50 0.26
N ASP A 26 -22.06 3.31 1.56
CA ASP A 26 -23.19 3.09 2.45
C ASP A 26 -23.48 4.37 3.25
N PHE A 27 -24.58 5.03 2.90
CA PHE A 27 -25.00 6.26 3.57
C PHE A 27 -25.68 6.01 4.92
N GLU A 28 -26.10 4.79 5.23
CA GLU A 28 -26.70 4.45 6.53
C GLU A 28 -25.60 4.27 7.58
N THR A 29 -24.52 3.56 7.22
CA THR A 29 -23.37 3.34 8.10
C THR A 29 -22.32 4.46 8.00
N LEU A 30 -22.42 5.33 7.00
CA LEU A 30 -21.44 6.38 6.67
C LEU A 30 -20.05 5.81 6.36
N GLU A 31 -20.02 4.64 5.71
CA GLU A 31 -18.80 3.92 5.36
C GLU A 31 -18.63 3.84 3.84
N VAL A 32 -17.37 3.80 3.42
CA VAL A 32 -16.99 3.45 2.05
C VAL A 32 -16.21 2.15 2.14
N ARG A 33 -16.69 1.12 1.44
CA ARG A 33 -16.11 -0.23 1.45
C ARG A 33 -15.74 -0.63 0.03
N GLY A 34 -14.75 -1.48 -0.12
CA GLY A 34 -14.40 -1.99 -1.43
C GLY A 34 -12.92 -2.34 -1.54
N TRP A 35 -12.43 -2.24 -2.78
CA TRP A 35 -11.11 -2.69 -3.17
C TRP A 35 -10.33 -1.58 -3.85
N THR A 36 -9.02 -1.55 -3.62
CA THR A 36 -8.11 -0.60 -4.25
C THR A 36 -6.95 -1.36 -4.87
N THR A 37 -6.84 -1.36 -6.20
CA THR A 37 -5.68 -1.93 -6.88
C THR A 37 -4.68 -0.83 -7.21
N LEU A 38 -3.45 -0.99 -6.73
CA LEU A 38 -2.32 -0.10 -6.99
C LEU A 38 -1.35 -0.77 -7.95
N GLN A 39 -1.03 -0.10 -9.05
CA GLN A 39 0.14 -0.47 -9.87
C GLN A 39 1.33 0.36 -9.42
N LEU A 40 2.36 -0.35 -8.97
CA LEU A 40 3.55 0.21 -8.34
C LEU A 40 4.77 -0.13 -9.20
N GLU A 41 5.65 0.85 -9.42
CA GLU A 41 6.96 0.63 -10.02
C GLU A 41 8.04 0.78 -8.95
N VAL A 42 8.93 -0.20 -8.88
CA VAL A 42 10.04 -0.21 -7.92
C VAL A 42 11.20 0.62 -8.47
N LEU A 43 11.62 1.61 -7.68
CA LEU A 43 12.75 2.51 -7.93
C LEU A 43 13.95 2.23 -7.01
N ALA A 44 13.76 1.36 -6.01
CA ALA A 44 14.76 1.04 -5.00
C ALA A 44 16.09 0.59 -5.63
N LYS A 45 17.20 1.06 -5.05
CA LYS A 45 18.55 0.68 -5.50
C LYS A 45 18.90 -0.78 -5.17
N GLU A 46 18.34 -1.26 -4.07
CA GLU A 46 18.50 -2.63 -3.58
C GLU A 46 17.17 -3.36 -3.65
N GLU A 47 17.20 -4.68 -3.51
CA GLU A 47 15.99 -5.48 -3.43
C GLU A 47 15.17 -5.13 -2.18
N ILE A 48 13.88 -4.86 -2.36
CA ILE A 48 12.92 -4.62 -1.28
C ILE A 48 12.08 -5.86 -1.00
N ARG A 49 11.69 -6.02 0.26
CA ARG A 49 10.85 -7.14 0.74
C ARG A 49 9.52 -6.68 1.31
N GLU A 50 9.32 -5.37 1.38
CA GLU A 50 8.10 -4.76 1.87
C GLU A 50 7.78 -3.49 1.10
N VAL A 51 6.50 -3.14 1.08
CA VAL A 51 6.00 -1.85 0.63
C VAL A 51 5.33 -1.17 1.81
N VAL A 52 5.57 0.13 1.96
CA VAL A 52 4.99 0.92 3.03
C VAL A 52 4.03 1.95 2.46
N LEU A 53 2.81 1.96 2.96
CA LEU A 53 1.75 2.90 2.59
C LEU A 53 1.23 3.65 3.83
N ASP A 54 0.65 4.82 3.60
CA ASP A 54 -0.09 5.56 4.62
C ASP A 54 -1.52 5.03 4.73
N ALA A 55 -2.00 4.80 5.95
CA ALA A 55 -3.38 4.38 6.21
C ALA A 55 -3.98 5.16 7.38
N LYS A 56 -5.07 5.91 7.16
CA LYS A 56 -5.74 6.67 8.22
C LYS A 56 -7.24 6.42 8.20
N GLY A 57 -7.77 5.96 9.35
CA GLY A 57 -9.19 5.62 9.46
C GLY A 57 -9.62 4.46 8.57
N LEU A 58 -8.67 3.60 8.17
CA LEU A 58 -8.93 2.44 7.33
C LEU A 58 -8.91 1.16 8.16
N GLU A 59 -9.87 0.29 7.88
CA GLU A 59 -9.85 -1.12 8.29
C GLU A 59 -9.44 -1.96 7.07
N ILE A 60 -8.27 -2.60 7.15
CA ILE A 60 -7.75 -3.43 6.07
C ILE A 60 -8.11 -4.89 6.35
N GLN A 61 -8.88 -5.50 5.45
CA GLN A 61 -9.33 -6.89 5.60
C GLN A 61 -8.35 -7.90 5.01
N ALA A 62 -7.74 -7.55 3.88
CA ALA A 62 -6.76 -8.36 3.18
C ALA A 62 -5.88 -7.47 2.31
N VAL A 63 -4.73 -8.02 1.93
CA VAL A 63 -3.88 -7.49 0.86
C VAL A 63 -3.49 -8.67 -0.01
N VAL A 64 -3.46 -8.51 -1.33
CA VAL A 64 -3.06 -9.54 -2.29
C VAL A 64 -2.10 -8.97 -3.33
N ASP A 65 -1.26 -9.84 -3.88
CA ASP A 65 -0.58 -9.61 -5.14
C ASP A 65 -1.49 -10.08 -6.27
N ASP A 66 -2.10 -9.14 -6.99
CA ASP A 66 -3.03 -9.41 -8.10
C ASP A 66 -2.32 -10.09 -9.29
N THR A 67 -0.99 -9.95 -9.40
CA THR A 67 -0.21 -10.59 -10.46
C THR A 67 -0.05 -12.08 -10.22
N LEU A 68 0.11 -12.46 -8.95
CA LEU A 68 0.32 -13.83 -8.52
C LEU A 68 -0.94 -14.51 -7.99
N ASP A 69 -2.02 -13.75 -7.76
CA ASP A 69 -3.23 -14.17 -7.06
C ASP A 69 -2.90 -14.77 -5.68
N THR A 70 -2.03 -14.09 -4.94
CA THR A 70 -1.54 -14.56 -3.63
C THR A 70 -1.83 -13.56 -2.54
N LYS A 71 -2.33 -14.04 -1.40
CA LYS A 71 -2.50 -13.21 -0.19
C LYS A 71 -1.14 -12.81 0.37
N LEU A 72 -0.99 -11.53 0.68
CA LEU A 72 0.18 -10.96 1.32
C LEU A 72 -0.10 -10.72 2.80
N ASP A 73 0.93 -10.94 3.62
CA ASP A 73 0.91 -10.54 5.01
C ASP A 73 1.11 -9.03 5.12
N PHE A 74 0.41 -8.40 6.06
CA PHE A 74 0.56 -6.98 6.33
C PHE A 74 0.48 -6.66 7.81
N VAL A 75 1.07 -5.53 8.20
CA VAL A 75 1.04 -5.01 9.56
C VAL A 75 0.60 -3.56 9.53
N LEU A 76 -0.42 -3.23 10.34
CA LEU A 76 -0.76 -1.85 10.65
C LEU A 76 -0.04 -1.43 11.93
N GLY A 77 0.86 -0.47 11.81
CA GLY A 77 1.61 0.11 12.93
C GLY A 77 0.74 0.84 13.96
N GLU A 78 1.40 1.46 14.93
CA GLU A 78 0.71 2.29 15.94
C GLU A 78 -0.02 3.48 15.29
N ASP A 79 -1.15 3.85 15.88
CA ASP A 79 -1.95 4.98 15.42
C ASP A 79 -1.38 6.32 15.90
N ASN A 80 -1.01 7.15 14.93
CA ASN A 80 -0.65 8.54 15.15
C ASN A 80 -1.84 9.43 14.80
N LYS A 81 -2.28 10.28 15.74
CA LYS A 81 -3.45 11.16 15.54
C LYS A 81 -3.38 12.03 14.29
N VAL A 82 -2.17 12.45 13.89
CA VAL A 82 -1.96 13.32 12.73
C VAL A 82 -1.73 12.48 11.47
N MET A 83 -0.75 11.59 11.50
CA MET A 83 -0.28 10.85 10.32
C MET A 83 -1.08 9.58 10.01
N GLY A 84 -1.90 9.10 10.94
CA GLY A 84 -2.55 7.80 10.85
C GLY A 84 -1.58 6.67 11.20
N ARG A 85 -1.66 5.56 10.48
CA ARG A 85 -0.93 4.32 10.72
C ARG A 85 -0.06 4.01 9.51
N LYS A 86 1.12 3.47 9.78
CA LYS A 86 1.98 2.86 8.77
C LYS A 86 1.39 1.50 8.38
N LEU A 87 1.06 1.29 7.11
CA LEU A 87 0.70 -0.01 6.55
C LEU A 87 1.94 -0.62 5.89
N THR A 88 2.51 -1.66 6.51
CA THR A 88 3.62 -2.43 5.91
C THR A 88 3.05 -3.68 5.27
N ILE A 89 3.26 -3.87 3.97
CA ILE A 89 2.86 -5.03 3.19
C ILE A 89 4.11 -5.85 2.89
N LEU A 90 4.13 -7.13 3.28
CA LEU A 90 5.25 -8.05 3.04
C LEU A 90 5.10 -8.69 1.67
N LEU A 91 6.12 -8.52 0.82
CA LEU A 91 6.14 -9.11 -0.51
C LEU A 91 6.52 -10.60 -0.43
N SER A 92 5.79 -11.45 -1.15
CA SER A 92 6.05 -12.89 -1.23
C SER A 92 7.45 -13.21 -1.78
N GLN A 93 7.92 -12.36 -2.70
CA GLN A 93 9.25 -12.37 -3.28
C GLN A 93 9.86 -10.97 -3.25
N GLY A 94 11.18 -10.88 -3.20
CA GLY A 94 11.86 -9.59 -3.26
C GLY A 94 11.67 -8.93 -4.62
N ALA A 95 11.46 -7.62 -4.62
CA ALA A 95 11.30 -6.82 -5.83
C ALA A 95 12.51 -5.89 -6.01
N ARG A 96 12.92 -5.65 -7.26
CA ARG A 96 14.08 -4.84 -7.63
C ARG A 96 13.67 -3.71 -8.55
N ALA A 97 14.59 -2.77 -8.77
CA ALA A 97 14.39 -1.67 -9.70
C ALA A 97 13.80 -2.14 -11.03
N GLN A 98 12.79 -1.42 -11.53
CA GLN A 98 12.02 -1.68 -12.77
C GLN A 98 10.99 -2.82 -12.68
N ASP A 99 10.90 -3.53 -11.56
CA ASP A 99 9.78 -4.44 -11.33
C ASP A 99 8.47 -3.64 -11.21
N SER A 100 7.40 -4.22 -11.74
CA SER A 100 6.03 -3.73 -11.58
C SER A 100 5.30 -4.65 -10.62
N LEU A 101 4.71 -4.08 -9.57
CA LEU A 101 3.88 -4.79 -8.61
C LEU A 101 2.42 -4.34 -8.78
N THR A 102 1.49 -5.28 -8.68
CA THR A 102 0.05 -4.98 -8.65
C THR A 102 -0.49 -5.46 -7.31
N VAL A 103 -0.83 -4.51 -6.43
CA VAL A 103 -1.24 -4.80 -5.05
C VAL A 103 -2.69 -4.37 -4.86
N GLY A 104 -3.52 -5.27 -4.38
CA GLY A 104 -4.93 -5.04 -4.09
C GLY A 104 -5.28 -5.22 -2.62
#